data_AF-A0A3D2V4M1-F1
#
_entry.id   AF-A0A3D2V4M1-F1
#
_cell.length_a   1.000
_cell.length_b   1.000
_cell.length_c   1.000
_cell.angle_alpha   90.00
_cell.angle_beta   90.00
_cell.angle_gamma   90.00
#
_symmetry.space_group_name_H-M   'P 1'
#
loop_
_entity.id
_entity.type
_entity.pdbx_description
1 polymer ?
#
loop_
_entity_poly.entity_id
_entity_poly.type
_entity_poly.pdbx_seq_one_letter_code
_entity_poly.pdbx_strand_id
1 'polypeptide(L)'
;KNLWRWRDWIVNSLNNNNGYDQMVREMLAGDEVAPNDPQALAATGFLARSWYKFNRTSWLDNTIEHTAKAFMGLTINCAKCHDHKYDPITHLDYYKFRAIFEPYQVRVDALPGDPDLT
;
A
#
# COMPACT_ATOMS: atom_id res chain seq x y z
N LYS A 1 -0.80 -14.28 2.40
CA LYS A 1 -0.89 -15.44 1.48
C LYS A 1 -1.35 -15.09 0.06
N ASN A 2 -1.65 -13.82 -0.27
CA ASN A 2 -2.24 -13.45 -1.58
C ASN A 2 -1.37 -12.51 -2.45
N LEU A 3 -0.08 -12.36 -2.16
CA LEU A 3 0.82 -11.44 -2.89
C LEU A 3 1.05 -11.80 -4.36
N TRP A 4 0.75 -13.04 -4.76
CA TRP A 4 0.88 -13.48 -6.14
C TRP A 4 -0.03 -12.69 -7.10
N ARG A 5 -1.19 -12.21 -6.63
CA ARG A 5 -2.09 -11.37 -7.45
C ARG A 5 -1.44 -10.04 -7.81
N TRP A 6 -0.74 -9.42 -6.87
CA TRP A 6 0.02 -8.20 -7.11
C TRP A 6 1.21 -8.45 -8.03
N ARG A 7 1.96 -9.54 -7.83
CA ARG A 7 3.03 -9.96 -8.74
C ARG A 7 2.52 -10.13 -10.18
N ASP A 8 1.42 -10.86 -10.36
CA ASP A 8 0.86 -11.14 -11.68
C ASP A 8 0.33 -9.84 -12.32
N TRP A 9 -0.27 -8.94 -11.53
CA TRP A 9 -0.63 -7.60 -11.99
C TRP A 9 0.59 -6.79 -12.47
N ILE A 10 1.74 -6.83 -11.79
CA ILE A 10 2.97 -6.17 -12.25
C ILE A 10 3.39 -6.73 -13.62
N VAL A 11 3.48 -8.06 -13.73
CA VAL A 11 3.89 -8.73 -14.97
C VAL A 11 2.97 -8.36 -16.13
N ASN A 12 1.65 -8.41 -15.90
CA ASN A 12 0.66 -8.05 -16.91
C ASN A 12 0.74 -6.56 -17.28
N SER A 13 0.92 -5.67 -16.31
CA SER A 13 1.06 -4.23 -16.56
C SER A 13 2.27 -3.91 -17.43
N LEU A 14 3.41 -4.56 -17.16
CA LEU A 14 4.62 -4.42 -17.97
C LEU A 14 4.43 -4.99 -19.38
N ASN A 15 3.83 -6.18 -19.50
CA ASN A 15 3.57 -6.81 -20.79
C ASN A 15 2.60 -6.00 -21.66
N ASN A 16 1.65 -5.32 -21.04
CA ASN A 16 0.69 -4.45 -21.71
C ASN A 16 1.21 -3.02 -21.95
N ASN A 17 2.45 -2.73 -21.52
CA ASN A 17 3.07 -1.41 -21.62
C ASN A 17 2.23 -0.29 -20.95
N ASN A 18 1.67 -0.60 -19.79
CA ASN A 18 0.94 0.38 -18.99
C ASN A 18 1.88 1.52 -18.55
N GLY A 19 1.35 2.74 -18.49
CA GLY A 19 2.09 3.90 -18.00
C GLY A 19 2.52 3.73 -16.54
N TYR A 20 3.74 4.11 -16.21
CA TYR A 20 4.24 4.02 -14.83
C TYR A 20 3.41 4.88 -13.86
N ASP A 21 2.93 6.04 -14.31
CA ASP A 21 2.04 6.91 -13.53
C ASP A 21 0.71 6.22 -13.19
N GLN A 22 0.15 5.47 -14.15
CA GLN A 22 -1.02 4.63 -13.92
C GLN A 22 -0.71 3.52 -12.91
N MET A 23 0.41 2.81 -13.08
CA MET A 23 0.83 1.75 -12.15
C MET A 23 0.99 2.26 -10.72
N VAL A 24 1.61 3.44 -10.53
CA VAL A 24 1.75 4.06 -9.20
C VAL A 24 0.39 4.39 -8.61
N ARG A 25 -0.51 4.97 -9.42
CA ARG A 25 -1.87 5.32 -8.97
C ARG A 25 -2.67 4.10 -8.54
N GLU A 26 -2.63 3.02 -9.31
CA GLU A 26 -3.32 1.77 -8.99
C GLU A 26 -2.72 1.09 -7.74
N MET A 27 -1.39 1.10 -7.58
CA MET A 27 -0.75 0.55 -6.38
C MET A 27 -1.12 1.29 -5.09
N LEU A 28 -1.38 2.60 -5.17
CA LEU A 28 -1.70 3.44 -4.01
C LEU A 28 -3.20 3.61 -3.76
N ALA A 29 -4.03 3.47 -4.78
CA ALA A 29 -5.45 3.85 -4.72
C ALA A 29 -6.33 3.06 -5.70
N GLY A 30 -5.95 1.83 -6.09
CA GLY A 30 -6.73 1.03 -7.04
C GLY A 30 -8.17 0.76 -6.59
N ASP A 31 -8.40 0.67 -5.28
CA ASP A 31 -9.72 0.58 -4.65
C ASP A 31 -10.55 1.88 -4.77
N GLU A 32 -9.92 3.04 -4.80
CA GLU A 32 -10.59 4.33 -5.01
C GLU A 32 -10.81 4.65 -6.49
N VAL A 33 -9.81 4.33 -7.34
CA VAL A 33 -9.83 4.66 -8.77
C VAL A 33 -10.79 3.75 -9.54
N ALA A 34 -10.83 2.46 -9.20
CA ALA A 34 -11.67 1.48 -9.87
C ALA A 34 -12.12 0.38 -8.88
N PRO A 35 -13.04 0.69 -7.94
CA PRO A 35 -13.45 -0.22 -6.86
C PRO A 35 -14.03 -1.55 -7.33
N ASN A 36 -14.53 -1.61 -8.58
CA ASN A 36 -15.16 -2.80 -9.15
C ASN A 36 -14.25 -3.53 -10.16
N ASP A 37 -13.03 -3.05 -10.39
CA ASP A 37 -12.08 -3.70 -11.31
C ASP A 37 -11.11 -4.61 -10.52
N PRO A 38 -11.20 -5.95 -10.69
CA PRO A 38 -10.30 -6.88 -10.02
C PRO A 38 -8.82 -6.65 -10.32
N GLN A 39 -8.45 -6.07 -11.47
CA GLN A 39 -7.07 -5.75 -11.80
C GLN A 39 -6.57 -4.56 -10.98
N ALA A 40 -7.35 -3.49 -10.91
CA ALA A 40 -7.02 -2.34 -10.04
C ALA A 40 -6.95 -2.75 -8.56
N LEU A 41 -7.86 -3.63 -8.11
CA LEU A 41 -7.81 -4.18 -6.76
C LEU A 41 -6.59 -5.10 -6.54
N ALA A 42 -6.10 -5.81 -7.56
CA ALA A 42 -4.87 -6.59 -7.43
C ALA A 42 -3.63 -5.69 -7.26
N ALA A 43 -3.63 -4.49 -7.84
CA ALA A 43 -2.54 -3.52 -7.71
C ALA A 43 -2.33 -3.04 -6.27
N THR A 44 -3.41 -2.84 -5.51
CA THR A 44 -3.34 -2.43 -4.08
C THR A 44 -2.71 -3.50 -3.18
N GLY A 45 -2.41 -4.69 -3.72
CA GLY A 45 -1.56 -5.67 -3.07
C GLY A 45 -0.17 -5.11 -2.68
N PHE A 46 0.29 -4.02 -3.31
CA PHE A 46 1.37 -3.19 -2.79
C PHE A 46 1.10 -2.81 -1.34
N LEU A 47 0.01 -2.09 -1.03
CA LEU A 47 -0.33 -1.69 0.33
C LEU A 47 -0.66 -2.88 1.24
N ALA A 48 -1.30 -3.92 0.71
CA ALA A 48 -1.73 -5.09 1.48
C ALA A 48 -0.55 -5.97 1.96
N ARG A 49 0.65 -5.83 1.38
CA ARG A 49 1.83 -6.59 1.81
C ARG A 49 2.22 -6.36 3.27
N SER A 50 1.88 -5.20 3.81
CA SER A 50 2.17 -4.84 5.19
C SER A 50 1.02 -5.20 6.14
N TRP A 51 -0.08 -5.77 5.65
CA TRP A 51 -1.27 -6.05 6.43
C TRP A 51 -0.98 -7.02 7.57
N TYR A 52 -1.37 -6.60 8.77
CA TYR A 52 -1.25 -7.40 9.97
C TYR A 52 -2.46 -7.17 10.88
N LYS A 53 -3.32 -8.20 10.98
CA LYS A 53 -4.62 -8.14 11.66
C LYS A 53 -4.53 -7.67 13.12
N PHE A 54 -3.46 -8.05 13.84
CA PHE A 54 -3.37 -7.87 15.28
C PHE A 54 -2.65 -6.59 15.72
N ASN A 55 -2.02 -5.85 14.79
CA ASN A 55 -1.36 -4.58 15.13
C ASN A 55 -1.42 -3.60 13.94
N ARG A 56 -2.45 -2.75 13.97
CA ARG A 56 -2.72 -1.69 12.99
C ARG A 56 -1.58 -0.68 12.91
N THR A 57 -0.95 -0.35 14.03
CA THR A 57 0.16 0.62 14.09
C THR A 57 1.35 0.11 13.30
N SER A 58 1.83 -1.11 13.59
CA SER A 58 2.97 -1.69 12.84
C SER A 58 2.65 -1.93 11.37
N TRP A 59 1.41 -2.27 11.04
CA TRP A 59 0.97 -2.32 9.65
C TRP A 59 1.11 -0.95 8.97
N LEU A 60 0.55 0.11 9.54
CA LEU A 60 0.61 1.44 8.96
C LEU A 60 2.03 1.98 8.87
N ASP A 61 2.85 1.78 9.91
CA ASP A 61 4.26 2.20 9.93
C ASP A 61 5.02 1.56 8.74
N ASN A 62 4.79 0.27 8.52
CA ASN A 62 5.37 -0.44 7.37
C ASN A 62 4.81 0.07 6.05
N THR A 63 3.49 0.33 5.95
CA THR A 63 2.87 0.87 4.72
C THR A 63 3.50 2.21 4.33
N ILE A 64 3.67 3.13 5.28
CA ILE A 64 4.20 4.46 4.98
C ILE A 64 5.69 4.43 4.66
N GLU A 65 6.49 3.65 5.40
CA GLU A 65 7.94 3.51 5.15
C GLU A 65 8.19 2.93 3.76
N HIS A 66 7.44 1.90 3.41
CA HIS A 66 7.56 1.25 2.12
C HIS A 66 7.09 2.12 0.96
N THR A 67 6.07 2.94 1.17
CA THR A 67 5.61 3.92 0.18
C THR A 67 6.67 4.99 -0.04
N ALA A 68 7.24 5.52 1.03
CA ALA A 68 8.32 6.51 0.95
C ALA A 68 9.56 5.97 0.23
N LYS A 69 9.97 4.73 0.54
CA LYS A 69 11.08 4.08 -0.15
C LYS A 69 10.81 3.86 -1.63
N ALA A 70 9.63 3.35 -1.98
CA ALA A 70 9.32 2.96 -3.36
C ALA A 70 9.17 4.16 -4.30
N PHE A 71 8.54 5.25 -3.84
CA PHE A 71 8.13 6.35 -4.72
C PHE A 71 8.82 7.68 -4.45
N MET A 72 9.44 7.85 -3.28
CA MET A 72 10.18 9.07 -2.94
C MET A 72 11.68 8.82 -2.77
N GLY A 73 12.12 7.56 -2.68
CA GLY A 73 13.52 7.23 -2.41
C GLY A 73 13.97 7.63 -0.99
N LEU A 74 13.02 7.80 -0.06
CA LEU A 74 13.28 8.28 1.30
C LEU A 74 13.04 7.19 2.34
N THR A 75 13.82 7.22 3.42
CA THR A 75 13.55 6.46 4.64
C THR A 75 13.04 7.41 5.71
N ILE A 76 11.84 7.18 6.22
CA ILE A 76 11.18 8.11 7.17
C ILE A 76 10.97 7.50 8.54
N ASN A 77 11.29 6.22 8.74
CA ASN A 77 11.08 5.51 10.01
C ASN A 77 11.72 6.16 11.25
N CYS A 78 12.87 6.84 11.13
CA CYS A 78 13.46 7.55 12.27
C CYS A 78 12.57 8.73 12.73
N ALA A 79 11.87 9.37 11.78
CA ALA A 79 10.99 10.50 12.06
C ALA A 79 9.81 10.12 12.99
N LYS A 80 9.51 8.81 13.11
CA LYS A 80 8.43 8.28 13.96
C LYS A 80 8.51 8.72 15.42
N CYS A 81 9.72 8.85 15.97
CA CYS A 81 9.92 9.10 17.40
C CYS A 81 10.51 10.49 17.69
N HIS A 82 11.22 11.08 16.73
CA HIS A 82 11.86 12.39 16.82
C HIS A 82 12.09 12.91 15.40
N ASP A 83 12.46 14.19 15.22
CA ASP A 83 12.79 14.71 13.88
C ASP A 83 13.94 13.90 13.24
N HIS A 84 13.85 13.67 11.94
CA HIS A 84 14.86 12.88 11.23
C HIS A 84 16.26 13.51 11.39
N LYS A 85 17.28 12.66 11.58
CA LYS A 85 18.62 13.10 12.01
C LYS A 85 19.32 14.02 10.99
N TYR A 86 19.10 13.76 9.70
CA TYR A 86 19.83 14.39 8.60
C TYR A 86 18.90 15.16 7.67
N ASP A 87 17.89 14.46 7.15
CA ASP A 87 16.89 15.06 6.26
C ASP A 87 15.90 15.96 7.02
N PRO A 88 15.37 17.03 6.37
CA PRO A 88 14.43 17.97 6.96
C PRO A 88 13.01 17.39 7.03
N ILE A 89 12.87 16.24 7.69
CA ILE A 89 11.59 15.54 7.89
C ILE A 89 11.29 15.58 9.38
N THR A 90 10.29 16.36 9.76
CA THR A 90 9.91 16.47 11.18
C THR A 90 9.11 15.25 11.62
N HIS A 91 9.05 15.05 12.93
CA HIS A 91 8.14 14.10 13.56
C HIS A 91 6.70 14.36 13.15
N LEU A 92 6.31 15.64 13.03
CA LEU A 92 4.98 16.01 12.57
C LEU A 92 4.74 15.60 11.11
N ASP A 93 5.74 15.73 10.23
CA ASP A 93 5.63 15.32 8.83
C ASP A 93 5.42 13.80 8.70
N TYR A 94 6.07 13.00 9.55
CA TYR A 94 5.82 11.56 9.62
C TYR A 94 4.35 11.26 9.89
N TYR A 95 3.73 11.90 10.88
CA TYR A 95 2.32 11.67 11.20
C TYR A 95 1.34 12.26 10.18
N LYS A 96 1.68 13.39 9.54
CA LYS A 96 0.92 13.93 8.40
C LYS A 96 0.91 12.94 7.24
N PHE A 97 2.07 12.35 6.92
CA PHE A 97 2.16 11.34 5.87
C PHE A 97 1.41 10.06 6.26
N ARG A 98 1.53 9.62 7.52
CA ARG A 98 0.75 8.48 8.06
C ARG A 98 -0.76 8.71 7.95
N ALA A 99 -1.23 9.93 8.17
CA ALA A 99 -2.66 10.27 8.12
C ALA A 99 -3.30 10.00 6.75
N ILE A 100 -2.54 10.06 5.65
CA ILE A 100 -3.02 9.74 4.30
C ILE A 100 -3.53 8.28 4.24
N PHE A 101 -2.87 7.37 4.95
CA PHE A 101 -3.17 5.94 4.92
C PHE A 101 -4.07 5.48 6.08
N GLU A 102 -4.51 6.37 6.96
CA GLU A 102 -5.40 6.01 8.07
C GLU A 102 -6.73 5.36 7.64
N PRO A 103 -7.39 5.80 6.56
CA PRO A 103 -8.63 5.17 6.09
C PRO A 103 -8.41 3.78 5.47
N TYR A 104 -7.19 3.46 5.03
CA TYR A 104 -6.90 2.25 4.27
C TYR A 104 -7.21 0.98 5.08
N GLN A 105 -8.07 0.12 4.53
CA GLN A 105 -8.45 -1.18 5.08
C GLN A 105 -8.30 -2.30 4.05
N VAL A 106 -8.02 -3.51 4.54
CA VAL A 106 -8.02 -4.71 3.70
C VAL A 106 -9.36 -5.41 3.86
N ARG A 107 -10.05 -5.68 2.75
CA ARG A 107 -11.24 -6.52 2.70
C ARG A 107 -10.88 -7.94 3.17
N VAL A 108 -11.59 -8.41 4.18
CA VAL A 108 -11.41 -9.76 4.77
C VAL A 108 -12.68 -10.61 4.67
N ASP A 109 -13.75 -10.03 4.13
CA ASP A 109 -15.00 -10.70 3.82
C ASP A 109 -14.82 -11.68 2.66
N ALA A 110 -15.54 -12.81 2.74
CA ALA A 110 -15.64 -13.75 1.62
C ALA A 110 -16.40 -13.10 0.46
N LEU A 111 -15.92 -13.34 -0.76
CA LEU A 111 -16.64 -12.89 -1.96
C LEU A 111 -17.88 -13.78 -2.19
N PRO A 112 -18.98 -13.21 -2.73
CA PRO A 112 -20.15 -14.01 -3.06
C PRO A 112 -19.79 -15.19 -3.98
N GLY A 113 -20.07 -16.41 -3.52
CA GLY A 113 -19.80 -17.64 -4.27
C GLY A 113 -18.45 -18.32 -4.00
N ASP A 114 -17.59 -17.72 -3.18
CA ASP A 114 -16.38 -18.39 -2.69
C ASP A 114 -16.77 -19.23 -1.45
N PRO A 115 -16.49 -20.55 -1.41
CA PRO A 115 -16.72 -21.32 -0.20
C PRO A 115 -15.88 -20.71 0.92
N ASP A 116 -16.50 -20.45 2.07
CA ASP A 116 -15.77 -19.97 3.23
C ASP A 116 -14.76 -21.04 3.64
N LEU A 117 -13.47 -20.78 3.38
CA LEU A 117 -12.38 -21.73 3.65
C LEU A 117 -11.79 -21.56 5.07
N THR A 118 -12.45 -20.81 5.95
CA THR A 118 -12.07 -20.70 7.37
C THR A 118 -12.60 -21.83 8.22
#